data_AF-A0A8S0Z9E5-F1
#
_entry.id   AF-A0A8S0Z9E5-F1
#
_cell.length_a   1.000
_cell.length_b   1.000
_cell.length_c   1.000
_cell.angle_alpha   90.00
_cell.angle_beta   90.00
_cell.angle_gamma   90.00
#
_symmetry.space_group_name_H-M   'P 1'
#
loop_
_entity.id
_entity.type
_entity.pdbx_description
1 polymer ?
#
loop_
_entity_poly.entity_id
_entity_poly.type
_entity_poly.pdbx_seq_one_letter_code
_entity_poly.pdbx_strand_id
1 'polypeptide(L)'
;MGERYNIHSQLEHLQSKYIGTGHADTTKYEWLTNQHRDSCCSYMGHPDLLSYFAIVENESKARVKFNLMERMLQPCGPPPEKPED
;
A
#
# COMPACT_ATOMS: atom_id res chain seq x y z
N MET A 1 -9.97 29.95 15.17
CA MET A 1 -9.65 29.69 13.74
C MET A 1 -8.23 29.17 13.53
N GLY A 2 -7.21 29.64 14.27
CA GLY A 2 -5.82 29.16 14.16
C GLY A 2 -5.57 27.69 14.52
N GLU A 3 -6.31 27.11 15.47
CA GLU A 3 -6.12 25.69 15.85
C GLU A 3 -6.47 24.71 14.71
N ARG A 4 -7.49 25.00 13.89
CA ARG A 4 -7.84 24.12 12.76
C ARG A 4 -6.76 24.09 11.68
N TYR A 5 -6.15 25.24 11.37
CA TYR A 5 -5.03 25.31 10.43
C TYR A 5 -3.80 24.55 10.94
N ASN A 6 -3.58 24.53 12.27
CA ASN A 6 -2.51 23.75 12.88
C ASN A 6 -2.76 22.24 12.72
N ILE A 7 -4.00 21.78 12.89
CA ILE A 7 -4.38 20.37 12.70
C ILE A 7 -4.14 19.91 11.26
N HIS A 8 -4.48 20.73 10.26
CA HIS A 8 -4.22 20.39 8.85
C HIS A 8 -2.72 20.28 8.54
N SER A 9 -1.91 21.22 9.04
CA SER A 9 -0.46 21.16 8.87
C SER A 9 0.17 19.94 9.56
N GLN A 10 -0.34 19.55 10.72
CA GLN A 10 0.10 18.31 11.39
C GLN A 10 -0.27 17.06 10.58
N LEU A 11 -1.49 16.99 10.03
CA LEU A 11 -1.92 15.84 9.25
C LEU A 11 -1.11 15.69 7.95
N GLU A 12 -0.88 16.80 7.23
CA GLU A 12 -0.01 16.82 6.04
C GLU A 12 1.42 16.40 6.38
N HIS A 13 1.93 16.83 7.54
CA HIS A 13 3.23 16.39 8.03
C HIS A 13 3.26 14.87 8.23
N LEU A 14 2.25 14.28 8.87
CA LEU A 14 2.17 12.81 9.04
C LEU A 14 2.08 12.10 7.68
N GLN A 15 1.26 12.59 6.76
CA GLN A 15 1.10 12.00 5.43
C GLN A 15 2.40 12.03 4.61
N SER A 16 3.21 13.09 4.76
CA SER A 16 4.52 13.18 4.10
C SER A 16 5.56 12.21 4.67
N LYS A 17 5.46 11.91 5.97
CA LYS A 17 6.42 11.04 6.68
C LYS A 17 6.05 9.57 6.60
N TYR A 18 4.77 9.26 6.68
CA TYR A 18 4.24 7.90 6.74
C TYR A 18 3.28 7.67 5.57
N ILE A 19 3.82 7.11 4.50
CA ILE A 19 3.06 6.70 3.31
C ILE A 19 1.94 5.75 3.76
N GLY A 20 0.72 6.00 3.30
CA GLY A 20 -0.46 5.22 3.68
C GLY A 20 -1.31 5.85 4.80
N THR A 21 -0.88 6.95 5.40
CA THR A 21 -1.70 7.71 6.36
C THR A 21 -2.96 8.26 5.67
N GLY A 22 -4.13 7.74 6.04
CA GLY A 22 -5.42 8.16 5.47
C GLY A 22 -5.96 9.47 6.05
N HIS A 23 -7.07 9.92 5.47
CA HIS A 23 -7.91 11.03 5.91
C HIS A 23 -9.40 10.69 5.68
N ALA A 24 -10.31 11.57 6.10
CA ALA A 24 -11.75 11.33 6.01
C ALA A 24 -12.23 11.06 4.57
N ASP A 25 -11.58 11.66 3.57
CA ASP A 25 -11.94 11.54 2.16
C ASP A 25 -11.11 10.48 1.41
N THR A 26 -10.35 9.64 2.12
CA THR A 26 -9.60 8.55 1.49
C THR A 26 -10.57 7.57 0.82
N THR A 27 -10.40 7.40 -0.48
CA THR A 27 -11.25 6.51 -1.28
C THR A 27 -10.99 5.05 -0.95
N LYS A 28 -11.99 4.20 -1.20
CA LYS A 28 -11.83 2.74 -1.10
C LYS A 28 -10.63 2.23 -1.90
N TYR A 29 -10.39 2.81 -3.09
CA TYR A 29 -9.29 2.43 -3.96
C TYR A 29 -7.92 2.75 -3.34
N GLU A 30 -7.74 3.95 -2.79
CA GLU A 30 -6.49 4.36 -2.12
C GLU A 30 -6.22 3.48 -0.90
N TRP A 31 -7.24 3.25 -0.08
CA TRP A 31 -7.13 2.43 1.12
C TRP A 31 -6.75 0.97 0.81
N LEU A 32 -7.40 0.35 -0.19
CA LEU A 32 -7.07 -1.00 -0.60
C LEU A 32 -5.68 -1.07 -1.24
N THR A 33 -5.31 -0.11 -2.07
CA THR A 33 -3.99 -0.09 -2.72
C THR A 33 -2.87 -0.06 -1.68
N ASN A 34 -3.01 0.76 -0.63
CA ASN A 34 -2.04 0.82 0.47
C ASN A 34 -1.96 -0.52 1.21
N GLN A 35 -3.10 -1.12 1.58
CA GLN A 35 -3.11 -2.45 2.25
C GLN A 35 -2.43 -3.54 1.43
N HIS A 36 -2.66 -3.58 0.11
CA HIS A 36 -2.03 -4.59 -0.74
C HIS A 36 -0.52 -4.38 -0.84
N ARG A 37 -0.05 -3.12 -0.90
CA ARG A 37 1.38 -2.80 -0.86
C ARG A 37 2.01 -3.19 0.48
N ASP A 38 1.35 -2.89 1.60
CA ASP A 38 1.82 -3.27 2.94
C ASP A 38 1.89 -4.79 3.12
N SER A 39 0.91 -5.51 2.56
CA SER A 39 0.89 -6.97 2.53
C SER A 39 2.07 -7.51 1.72
N CYS A 40 2.30 -7.01 0.51
CA CYS A 40 3.44 -7.41 -0.33
C CYS A 40 4.78 -7.14 0.37
N CYS A 41 4.95 -5.95 0.98
CA CYS A 41 6.12 -5.61 1.80
C CYS A 41 6.33 -6.61 2.93
N SER A 42 5.26 -6.94 3.65
CA SER A 42 5.30 -7.91 4.74
C SER A 42 5.68 -9.31 4.26
N TYR A 43 5.13 -9.76 3.14
CA TYR A 43 5.46 -11.06 2.55
C TYR A 43 6.92 -11.15 2.11
N MET A 44 7.48 -10.05 1.60
CA MET A 44 8.90 -9.97 1.23
C MET A 44 9.83 -9.85 2.43
N GLY A 45 9.38 -9.17 3.50
CA GLY A 45 10.16 -8.88 4.70
C GLY A 45 10.25 -10.04 5.68
N HIS A 46 9.23 -10.90 5.75
CA HIS A 46 9.20 -12.06 6.65
C HIS A 46 9.69 -13.33 5.92
N PRO A 47 10.87 -13.89 6.29
CA PRO A 47 11.45 -15.04 5.59
C PRO A 47 10.57 -16.29 5.60
N ASP A 48 9.81 -16.51 6.67
CA ASP A 48 8.94 -17.67 6.83
C ASP A 48 7.74 -17.60 5.88
N LEU A 49 7.10 -16.42 5.77
CA LEU A 49 6.02 -16.18 4.82
C LEU A 49 6.50 -16.29 3.39
N LEU A 50 7.66 -15.68 3.07
CA LEU A 50 8.24 -15.81 1.74
C LEU A 50 8.52 -17.28 1.38
N SER A 51 9.04 -18.05 2.33
CA SER A 51 9.33 -19.47 2.13
C SER A 51 8.05 -20.27 1.92
N TYR A 52 6.99 -19.96 2.67
CA TYR A 52 5.68 -20.55 2.49
C TYR A 52 5.14 -20.32 1.07
N PHE A 53 5.17 -19.07 0.59
CA PHE A 53 4.73 -18.76 -0.79
C PHE A 53 5.59 -19.45 -1.84
N ALA A 54 6.91 -19.48 -1.68
CA ALA A 54 7.82 -20.17 -2.59
C ALA A 54 7.55 -21.68 -2.69
N ILE A 55 7.21 -22.32 -1.56
CA ILE A 55 6.85 -23.74 -1.52
C ILE A 55 5.52 -23.98 -2.23
N VAL A 56 4.49 -23.17 -1.94
CA VAL A 56 3.15 -23.33 -2.52
C VAL A 56 3.15 -23.08 -4.03
N GLU A 57 3.89 -22.06 -4.50
CA GLU A 57 4.00 -21.75 -5.93
C GLU A 57 5.01 -22.64 -6.66
N ASN A 58 5.79 -23.46 -5.95
CA ASN A 58 6.89 -24.26 -6.48
C ASN A 58 7.89 -23.42 -7.31
N GLU A 59 8.22 -22.25 -6.78
CA GLU A 59 9.07 -21.27 -7.44
C GLU A 59 10.24 -20.88 -6.53
N SER A 60 11.33 -20.38 -7.13
CA SER A 60 12.45 -19.90 -6.33
C SER A 60 12.04 -18.69 -5.49
N LYS A 61 12.61 -18.55 -4.28
CA LYS A 61 12.36 -17.37 -3.42
C LYS A 61 12.66 -16.05 -4.14
N ALA A 62 13.65 -16.05 -5.05
CA ALA A 62 13.98 -14.88 -5.86
C ALA A 62 12.87 -14.54 -6.87
N ARG A 63 12.28 -15.55 -7.52
CA ARG A 63 11.15 -15.38 -8.44
C ARG A 63 9.91 -14.85 -7.71
N VAL A 64 9.60 -15.40 -6.54
CA VAL A 64 8.47 -14.91 -5.73
C VAL A 64 8.69 -13.45 -5.30
N LYS A 65 9.90 -13.08 -4.86
CA LYS A 65 10.22 -11.67 -4.55
C LYS A 65 10.04 -10.76 -5.76
N PHE A 66 10.48 -11.19 -6.94
CA PHE A 66 10.30 -10.44 -8.18
C PHE A 66 8.82 -10.23 -8.50
N ASN A 67 8.03 -11.30 -8.47
CA ASN A 67 6.58 -11.25 -8.72
C ASN A 67 5.87 -10.34 -7.70
N LEU A 68 6.26 -10.39 -6.41
CA LEU A 68 5.70 -9.52 -5.38
C LEU A 68 6.05 -8.05 -5.63
N MET A 69 7.26 -7.72 -6.09
CA MET A 69 7.62 -6.35 -6.45
C MET A 69 6.83 -5.83 -7.66
N GLU A 70 6.63 -6.66 -8.70
CA GLU A 70 5.83 -6.26 -9.87
C GLU A 70 4.37 -5.97 -9.48
N ARG A 71 3.81 -6.77 -8.57
CA ARG A 71 2.44 -6.57 -8.05
C ARG A 71 2.26 -5.26 -7.26
N MET A 72 3.33 -4.63 -6.76
CA MET A 72 3.23 -3.38 -5.99
C MET A 72 2.85 -2.16 -6.83
N LEU A 73 3.10 -2.18 -8.15
CA LEU A 73 2.80 -1.04 -9.02
C LEU A 73 1.30 -0.72 -8.98
N GLN A 74 0.47 -1.73 -9.21
CA GLN A 74 -0.96 -1.58 -9.37
C GLN A 74 -1.73 -2.82 -8.89
N PRO A 75 -1.73 -3.09 -7.56
CA PRO A 75 -2.29 -4.33 -7.02
C PRO A 75 -3.81 -4.41 -7.15
N CYS A 76 -4.50 -3.28 -7.25
CA CYS A 76 -5.97 -3.20 -7.30
C CYS A 76 -6.52 -2.81 -8.69
N GLY A 77 -5.70 -2.88 -9.75
CA GLY A 77 -6.10 -2.47 -11.09
C GLY A 77 -6.14 -0.94 -11.28
N PRO A 78 -6.68 -0.43 -12.41
CA PRO A 78 -6.81 1.01 -12.67
C PRO A 78 -7.64 1.73 -11.61
N PRO A 79 -7.27 2.96 -11.24
CA PRO A 79 -8.10 3.78 -10.38
C PRO A 79 -9.46 3.98 -11.04
N PRO A 80 -10.56 4.04 -10.25
CA PRO A 80 -11.87 4.33 -10.78
C PRO A 80 -11.88 5.70 -11.48
N GLU A 81 -12.70 5.83 -12.51
CA GLU A 81 -12.94 7.13 -13.14
C GLU A 81 -13.41 8.12 -12.09
N LYS A 82 -12.84 9.33 -12.11
CA LYS A 82 -13.31 10.38 -11.22
C LYS A 82 -14.76 10.69 -11.61
N PRO A 83 -15.68 10.84 -10.65
CA PRO A 83 -17.02 11.32 -10.98
C PRO A 83 -16.87 12.65 -11.72
N GLU A 84 -17.49 12.77 -12.91
CA GLU A 84 -17.67 14.05 -13.56
C GLU A 84 -18.52 14.92 -12.62
N ASP A 85 -18.05 16.15 -12.33
CA ASP A 85 -18.73 17.12 -11.46
C ASP A 85 -20.16 17.45 -11.94
#